data_AF-A0A8E2JGK6-F1
#
_entry.id   AF-A0A8E2JGK6-F1
#
_cell.length_a   1.000
_cell.length_b   1.000
_cell.length_c   1.000
_cell.angle_alpha   90.00
_cell.angle_beta   90.00
_cell.angle_gamma   90.00
#
_symmetry.space_group_name_H-M   'P 1'
#
loop_
_entity.id
_entity.type
_entity.pdbx_description
1 polymer ?
#
loop_
_entity_poly.entity_id
_entity_poly.type
_entity_poly.pdbx_seq_one_letter_code
_entity_poly.pdbx_strand_id
1 'polypeptide(L)'
;MTPRAQISVPTIGVLPHNHRLPSTNPEVSRAISKLSRQSLISLALRWLDKKNRSFCEPYLYANYDPNNADNDEAPYDPAQSHEELQEIYRELQDRKGNRKEVVERILDGDWRHGISLYQIAMAETQCLLDHPTSLRWSAQRLVKKEGSAVKGKNLDIGNSANHLPRFQAQTFLLNLVREVSPVAKAHYYLTRIKAMPITLLRVYIHDSPYITEKSLQDTQSNQGSSDGSKSLFLVIPDGSPFIYVSIATGLGHAVGLEGRSLRNIVLDAVPKALSKPSSRYELQPTSLAARSLSALLTFRGPGRSNSAAGGWSIFSENSFNWNTLDFAVGPRPSQPTSQYYPVEDADKENAAPSESRARPKRSLKASNATDSPATKRRKQVAEGRFGQSGIEDDGKAIERVEIRIDDPFPSISTIGGLATERTLHDRNSNVAAQGPSTSKRGRKSRNSLLDRPDDEGARDEDPGEWRPDVRLSFQGTHVFAGIRQLVEQGVIDGEKMHGWMTGEAGVSIGVVRHGKIMMKRECLI
;
A
#
# COMPACT_ATOMS: atom_id res chain seq x y z
N MET A 1 -23.86 9.86 -50.84
CA MET A 1 -23.37 8.49 -50.57
C MET A 1 -23.10 8.38 -49.08
N THR A 2 -23.92 7.64 -48.33
CA THR A 2 -23.66 7.41 -46.90
C THR A 2 -22.33 6.66 -46.75
N PRO A 3 -21.38 7.14 -45.92
CA PRO A 3 -20.11 6.45 -45.74
C PRO A 3 -20.38 5.04 -45.22
N ARG A 4 -19.85 4.03 -45.90
CA ARG A 4 -19.96 2.62 -45.48
C ARG A 4 -19.47 2.52 -44.04
N ALA A 5 -20.32 2.02 -43.15
CA ALA A 5 -19.94 1.75 -41.77
C ALA A 5 -18.71 0.84 -41.77
N GLN A 6 -17.59 1.34 -41.25
CA GLN A 6 -16.36 0.56 -41.14
C GLN A 6 -16.64 -0.60 -40.18
N ILE A 7 -16.54 -1.83 -40.69
CA ILE A 7 -16.69 -3.05 -39.90
C ILE A 7 -15.50 -3.15 -38.95
N SER A 8 -15.74 -3.07 -37.64
CA SER A 8 -14.70 -3.28 -36.63
C SER A 8 -14.46 -4.78 -36.45
N VAL A 9 -13.22 -5.22 -36.68
CA VAL A 9 -12.82 -6.63 -36.50
C VAL A 9 -12.20 -6.81 -35.12
N PRO A 10 -12.62 -7.83 -34.33
CA PRO A 10 -11.96 -8.17 -33.07
C PRO A 10 -10.47 -8.44 -33.31
N THR A 11 -9.61 -7.74 -32.59
CA THR A 11 -8.15 -7.81 -32.81
C THR A 11 -7.45 -8.26 -31.54
N ILE A 12 -6.39 -9.07 -31.66
CA ILE A 12 -5.65 -9.60 -30.50
C ILE A 12 -4.68 -8.56 -29.89
N GLY A 13 -4.51 -7.40 -30.55
CA GLY A 13 -3.54 -6.37 -30.20
C GLY A 13 -3.77 -5.60 -28.89
N VAL A 14 -2.74 -4.84 -28.52
CA VAL A 14 -2.70 -3.91 -27.38
C VAL A 14 -3.33 -2.58 -27.80
N LEU A 15 -3.94 -1.86 -26.85
CA LEU A 15 -4.40 -0.49 -27.09
C LEU A 15 -3.20 0.44 -27.30
N PRO A 16 -3.05 1.09 -28.47
CA PRO A 16 -1.92 1.95 -28.77
C PRO A 16 -1.98 3.26 -27.97
N HIS A 17 -0.81 3.90 -27.82
CA HIS A 17 -0.64 5.12 -27.04
C HIS A 17 -1.40 6.33 -27.58
N ASN A 18 -1.64 6.37 -28.89
CA ASN A 18 -2.25 7.48 -29.62
C ASN A 18 -3.78 7.45 -29.63
N HIS A 19 -4.45 6.38 -29.16
CA HIS A 19 -5.90 6.37 -29.08
C HIS A 19 -6.42 7.47 -28.16
N ARG A 20 -7.38 8.25 -28.65
CA ARG A 20 -7.90 9.42 -27.95
C ARG A 20 -9.26 9.12 -27.32
N LEU A 21 -9.44 9.64 -26.11
CA LEU A 21 -10.74 9.75 -25.47
C LEU A 21 -11.24 11.19 -25.59
N PRO A 22 -12.53 11.41 -25.91
CA PRO A 22 -13.09 12.75 -26.01
C PRO A 22 -13.05 13.45 -24.64
N SER A 23 -13.02 14.78 -24.65
CA SER A 23 -13.04 15.61 -23.44
C SER A 23 -14.25 15.35 -22.54
N THR A 24 -15.38 14.91 -23.12
CA THR A 24 -16.61 14.50 -22.43
C THR A 24 -16.47 13.19 -21.64
N ASN A 25 -15.38 12.44 -21.80
CA ASN A 25 -15.19 11.19 -21.09
C ASN A 25 -14.98 11.42 -19.58
N PRO A 26 -15.72 10.72 -18.69
CA PRO A 26 -15.56 10.85 -17.24
C PRO A 26 -14.15 10.51 -16.74
N GLU A 27 -13.40 9.66 -17.44
CA GLU A 27 -12.02 9.35 -17.09
C GLU A 27 -11.07 10.51 -17.33
N VAL A 28 -11.23 11.19 -18.48
CA VAL A 28 -10.43 12.37 -18.84
C VAL A 28 -10.67 13.50 -17.84
N SER A 29 -11.95 13.82 -17.59
CA SER A 29 -12.32 14.83 -16.61
C SER A 29 -11.85 14.48 -15.20
N ARG A 30 -11.93 13.21 -14.77
CA ARG A 30 -11.45 12.74 -13.46
C ARG A 30 -9.93 12.81 -13.33
N ALA A 31 -9.18 12.45 -14.37
CA ALA A 31 -7.71 12.46 -14.34
C ALA A 31 -7.17 13.89 -14.26
N ILE A 32 -7.73 14.81 -15.05
CA ILE A 32 -7.28 16.20 -15.13
C ILE A 32 -7.79 17.03 -13.94
N SER A 33 -9.01 16.78 -13.46
CA SER A 33 -9.60 17.58 -12.37
C SER A 33 -8.86 17.47 -11.03
N LYS A 34 -8.17 16.36 -10.78
CA LYS A 34 -7.41 16.12 -9.54
C LYS A 34 -6.06 16.84 -9.49
N LEU A 35 -5.57 17.34 -10.62
CA LEU A 35 -4.26 17.96 -10.70
C LEU A 35 -4.31 19.43 -10.29
N SER A 36 -3.26 19.88 -9.60
CA SER A 36 -3.06 21.30 -9.31
C SER A 36 -2.82 22.09 -10.60
N ARG A 37 -3.04 23.40 -10.58
CA ARG A 37 -2.73 24.28 -11.72
C ARG A 37 -1.28 24.11 -12.20
N GLN A 38 -0.34 24.09 -11.26
CA GLN A 38 1.09 23.96 -11.58
C GLN A 38 1.41 22.58 -12.18
N SER A 39 0.79 21.53 -11.63
CA SER A 39 0.93 20.17 -12.15
C SER A 39 0.38 20.07 -13.58
N LEU A 40 -0.77 20.69 -13.87
CA LEU A 40 -1.35 20.72 -15.22
C LEU A 40 -0.45 21.42 -16.24
N ILE A 41 0.07 22.60 -15.92
CA ILE A 41 0.97 23.34 -16.82
C ILE A 41 2.26 22.54 -17.06
N SER A 42 2.87 22.01 -15.99
CA SER A 42 4.07 21.17 -16.11
C SER A 42 3.83 19.90 -16.92
N LEU A 43 2.61 19.34 -16.85
CA LEU A 43 2.21 18.16 -17.60
C LEU A 43 2.00 18.50 -19.08
N ALA A 44 1.36 19.62 -19.40
CA ALA A 44 1.19 20.10 -20.77
C ALA A 44 2.55 20.36 -21.43
N LEU A 45 3.47 21.04 -20.74
CA LEU A 45 4.84 21.24 -21.22
C LEU A 45 5.57 19.90 -21.48
N ARG A 46 5.36 18.90 -20.62
CA ARG A 46 5.92 17.55 -20.78
C ARG A 46 5.30 16.78 -21.95
N TRP A 47 4.04 17.04 -22.28
CA TRP A 47 3.40 16.49 -23.48
C TRP A 47 4.01 17.07 -24.76
N LEU A 48 4.39 18.36 -24.74
CA LEU A 48 5.02 19.06 -25.87
C LEU A 48 6.51 18.74 -26.06
N ASP A 49 7.15 18.05 -25.11
CA ASP A 49 8.53 17.60 -25.23
C ASP A 49 8.73 16.70 -26.46
N LYS A 50 9.85 16.86 -27.16
CA LYS A 50 10.20 16.14 -28.39
C LYS A 50 10.01 14.61 -28.30
N LYS A 51 10.20 14.03 -27.12
CA LYS A 51 10.05 12.58 -26.87
C LYS A 51 8.61 12.09 -26.90
N ASN A 52 7.65 12.97 -26.60
CA ASN A 52 6.25 12.63 -26.39
C ASN A 52 5.33 13.17 -27.49
N ARG A 53 5.83 14.07 -28.36
CA ARG A 53 5.06 14.68 -29.47
C ARG A 53 4.30 13.65 -30.31
N SER A 54 4.90 12.49 -30.59
CA SER A 54 4.26 11.42 -31.39
C SER A 54 3.01 10.81 -30.76
N PHE A 55 2.86 10.90 -29.43
CA PHE A 55 1.74 10.30 -28.70
C PHE A 55 0.81 11.35 -28.06
N CYS A 56 1.24 12.61 -28.01
CA CYS A 56 0.54 13.73 -27.39
C CYS A 56 0.27 14.87 -28.38
N GLU A 57 0.04 14.56 -29.65
CA GLU A 57 -0.07 15.55 -30.71
C GLU A 57 -1.20 16.57 -30.42
N PRO A 58 -0.86 17.87 -30.24
CA PRO A 58 -1.84 18.93 -30.05
C PRO A 58 -2.51 19.29 -31.37
N TYR A 59 -3.61 20.02 -31.28
CA TYR A 59 -4.24 20.64 -32.42
C TYR A 59 -3.49 21.93 -32.78
N LEU A 60 -2.89 21.97 -33.97
CA LEU A 60 -2.15 23.12 -34.48
C LEU A 60 -2.87 23.74 -35.68
N TYR A 61 -2.43 24.93 -36.10
CA TYR A 61 -2.97 25.63 -37.26
C TYR A 61 -2.89 24.80 -38.55
N ALA A 62 -1.91 23.90 -38.67
CA ALA A 62 -1.82 22.96 -39.80
C ALA A 62 -3.03 22.00 -39.91
N ASN A 63 -3.73 21.77 -38.80
CA ASN A 63 -4.93 20.95 -38.71
C ASN A 63 -6.23 21.78 -38.85
N TYR A 64 -6.10 23.11 -39.04
CA TYR A 64 -7.23 24.02 -39.22
C TYR A 64 -7.89 23.79 -40.59
N ASP A 65 -9.14 23.35 -40.57
CA ASP A 65 -9.96 23.24 -41.77
C ASP A 65 -10.92 24.44 -41.83
N PRO A 66 -10.71 25.40 -42.74
CA PRO A 66 -11.56 26.58 -42.85
C PRO A 66 -13.01 26.27 -43.26
N ASN A 67 -13.32 25.03 -43.70
CA ASN A 67 -14.67 24.62 -44.07
C ASN A 67 -15.45 23.96 -42.93
N ASN A 68 -14.83 23.76 -41.76
CA ASN A 68 -15.50 23.16 -40.62
C ASN A 68 -16.15 24.25 -39.76
N ALA A 69 -17.48 24.29 -39.72
CA ALA A 69 -18.25 25.28 -38.96
C ALA A 69 -17.95 25.23 -37.45
N ASP A 70 -17.51 24.09 -36.92
CA ASP A 70 -17.13 23.94 -35.51
C ASP A 70 -15.85 24.74 -35.16
N ASN A 71 -15.06 25.16 -36.16
CA ASN A 71 -13.82 25.93 -35.93
C ASN A 71 -14.09 27.40 -35.63
N ASP A 72 -15.15 27.99 -36.20
CA ASP A 72 -15.51 29.40 -35.96
C ASP A 72 -16.12 29.62 -34.56
N GLU A 73 -16.62 28.54 -33.92
CA GLU A 73 -17.17 28.55 -32.56
C GLU A 73 -16.13 28.17 -31.49
N ALA A 74 -14.89 27.86 -31.89
CA ALA A 74 -13.85 27.41 -30.97
C ALA A 74 -13.38 28.54 -30.03
N PRO A 75 -13.32 28.33 -28.70
CA PRO A 75 -12.94 29.39 -27.74
C PRO A 75 -11.47 29.84 -27.80
N TYR A 76 -10.59 29.08 -28.46
CA TYR A 76 -9.14 29.32 -28.49
C TYR A 76 -8.57 29.13 -29.89
N ASP A 77 -7.76 30.11 -30.31
CA ASP A 77 -7.03 30.05 -31.58
C ASP A 77 -5.94 28.98 -31.54
N PRO A 78 -5.78 28.17 -32.60
CA PRO A 78 -4.73 27.15 -32.67
C PRO A 78 -3.35 27.79 -32.85
N ALA A 79 -2.36 27.31 -32.09
CA ALA A 79 -0.96 27.71 -32.26
C ALA A 79 -0.41 27.27 -33.62
N GLN A 80 0.53 28.02 -34.19
CA GLN A 80 1.18 27.71 -35.47
C GLN A 80 2.21 26.59 -35.31
N SER A 81 2.88 26.52 -34.16
CA SER A 81 3.94 25.55 -33.90
C SER A 81 3.91 24.99 -32.48
N HIS A 82 4.64 23.89 -32.26
CA HIS A 82 4.81 23.31 -30.93
C HIS A 82 5.60 24.24 -30.01
N GLU A 83 6.55 24.99 -30.55
CA GLU A 83 7.42 25.91 -29.84
C GLU A 83 6.63 27.13 -29.34
N GLU A 84 5.75 27.69 -30.19
CA GLU A 84 4.81 28.74 -29.79
C GLU A 84 3.89 28.25 -28.68
N LEU A 85 3.35 27.03 -28.81
CA LEU A 85 2.48 26.47 -27.77
C LEU A 85 3.23 26.29 -26.43
N GLN A 86 4.52 25.91 -26.47
CA GLN A 86 5.35 25.84 -25.27
C GLN A 86 5.54 27.22 -24.62
N GLU A 87 5.71 28.27 -25.40
CA GLU A 87 5.82 29.65 -24.92
C GLU A 87 4.54 30.08 -24.21
N ILE A 88 3.37 29.82 -24.81
CA ILE A 88 2.08 30.15 -24.20
C ILE A 88 1.90 29.45 -22.84
N TYR A 89 2.27 28.18 -22.71
CA TYR A 89 2.20 27.48 -21.43
C TYR A 89 3.22 28.00 -20.40
N ARG A 90 4.37 28.53 -20.83
CA ARG A 90 5.34 29.19 -19.94
C ARG A 90 4.83 30.54 -19.46
N GLU A 91 4.22 31.34 -20.34
CA GLU A 91 3.56 32.58 -19.94
C GLU A 91 2.40 32.32 -18.98
N LEU A 92 1.61 31.28 -19.22
CA LEU A 92 0.59 30.81 -18.28
C LEU A 92 1.21 30.37 -16.95
N GLN A 93 2.42 29.80 -16.93
CA GLN A 93 3.10 29.45 -15.70
C GLN A 93 3.44 30.69 -14.85
N ASP A 94 3.99 31.72 -15.50
CA ASP A 94 4.44 32.95 -14.85
C ASP A 94 3.28 33.85 -14.43
N ARG A 95 2.20 33.84 -15.20
CA ARG A 95 0.96 34.56 -14.88
C ARG A 95 0.24 33.88 -13.72
N LYS A 96 -0.34 34.67 -12.82
CA LYS A 96 -1.35 34.18 -11.86
C LYS A 96 -2.70 34.05 -12.56
N GLY A 97 -3.25 32.83 -12.59
CA GLY A 97 -4.51 32.53 -13.26
C GLY A 97 -5.29 31.43 -12.55
N ASN A 98 -6.52 31.17 -13.00
CA ASN A 98 -7.37 30.14 -12.41
C ASN A 98 -6.99 28.75 -12.95
N ARG A 99 -7.25 27.70 -12.16
CA ARG A 99 -7.08 26.30 -12.61
C ARG A 99 -8.03 25.98 -13.76
N LYS A 100 -9.27 26.49 -13.69
CA LYS A 100 -10.32 26.23 -14.68
C LYS A 100 -9.92 26.68 -16.09
N GLU A 101 -9.33 27.87 -16.19
CA GLU A 101 -8.78 28.44 -17.44
C GLU A 101 -7.78 27.48 -18.11
N VAL A 102 -6.85 26.90 -17.33
CA VAL A 102 -5.86 25.94 -17.85
C VAL A 102 -6.53 24.64 -18.32
N VAL A 103 -7.55 24.17 -17.60
CA VAL A 103 -8.28 22.95 -17.99
C VAL A 103 -9.07 23.15 -19.28
N GLU A 104 -9.80 24.26 -19.39
CA GLU A 104 -10.57 24.61 -20.59
C GLU A 104 -9.63 24.80 -21.78
N ARG A 105 -8.50 25.49 -21.60
CA ARG A 105 -7.51 25.63 -22.66
C ARG A 105 -6.96 24.27 -23.14
N ILE A 106 -6.65 23.36 -22.22
CA ILE A 106 -6.15 22.03 -22.58
C ILE A 106 -7.23 21.22 -23.32
N LEU A 107 -8.45 21.16 -22.77
CA LEU A 107 -9.49 20.26 -23.26
C LEU A 107 -10.26 20.78 -24.47
N ASP A 108 -10.56 22.08 -24.50
CA ASP A 108 -11.39 22.70 -25.52
C ASP A 108 -10.56 23.47 -26.57
N GLY A 109 -9.30 23.78 -26.25
CA GLY A 109 -8.35 24.41 -27.17
C GLY A 109 -7.35 23.41 -27.74
N ASP A 110 -6.22 23.24 -27.06
CA ASP A 110 -5.01 22.63 -27.60
C ASP A 110 -5.14 21.12 -27.83
N TRP A 111 -6.04 20.42 -27.12
CA TRP A 111 -6.35 19.00 -27.35
C TRP A 111 -7.85 18.75 -27.55
N ARG A 112 -8.54 19.64 -28.27
CA ARG A 112 -9.98 19.55 -28.60
C ARG A 112 -10.43 18.25 -29.26
N HIS A 113 -9.55 17.54 -29.98
CA HIS A 113 -9.83 16.23 -30.56
C HIS A 113 -9.75 15.06 -29.56
N GLY A 114 -9.55 15.36 -28.28
CA GLY A 114 -9.45 14.38 -27.22
C GLY A 114 -8.01 14.13 -26.76
N ILE A 115 -7.93 13.52 -25.59
CA ILE A 115 -6.72 13.25 -24.84
C ILE A 115 -6.32 11.80 -25.07
N SER A 116 -5.06 11.56 -25.42
CA SER A 116 -4.57 10.21 -25.70
C SER A 116 -4.47 9.35 -24.44
N LEU A 117 -4.55 8.02 -24.58
CA LEU A 117 -4.35 7.09 -23.46
C LEU A 117 -2.97 7.26 -22.80
N TYR A 118 -1.96 7.67 -23.58
CA TYR A 118 -0.65 8.01 -23.04
C TYR A 118 -0.68 9.29 -22.18
N GLN A 119 -1.37 10.34 -22.63
CA GLN A 119 -1.57 11.56 -21.84
C GLN A 119 -2.33 11.30 -20.54
N ILE A 120 -3.40 10.49 -20.58
CA ILE A 120 -4.15 10.07 -19.38
C ILE A 120 -3.24 9.31 -18.41
N ALA A 121 -2.43 8.37 -18.91
CA ALA A 121 -1.51 7.61 -18.08
C ALA A 121 -0.47 8.51 -17.39
N MET A 122 0.01 9.54 -18.07
CA MET A 122 0.90 10.55 -17.49
C MET A 122 0.18 11.41 -16.44
N ALA A 123 -1.07 11.82 -16.70
CA ALA A 123 -1.89 12.59 -15.77
C ALA A 123 -2.18 11.82 -14.48
N GLU A 124 -2.60 10.55 -14.58
CA GLU A 124 -2.83 9.69 -13.43
C GLU A 124 -1.55 9.43 -12.64
N THR A 125 -0.42 9.23 -13.32
CA THR A 125 0.88 9.06 -12.66
C THR A 125 1.27 10.33 -11.90
N GLN A 126 1.07 11.51 -12.48
CA GLN A 126 1.32 12.77 -11.79
C GLN A 126 0.39 12.94 -10.58
N CYS A 127 -0.89 12.61 -10.73
CA CYS A 127 -1.86 12.68 -9.63
C CYS A 127 -1.46 11.77 -8.47
N LEU A 128 -0.91 10.58 -8.77
CA LEU A 128 -0.39 9.66 -7.75
C LEU A 128 0.82 10.23 -7.01
N LEU A 129 1.71 10.93 -7.71
CA LEU A 129 2.88 11.57 -7.10
C LEU A 129 2.50 12.78 -6.24
N ASP A 130 1.55 13.59 -6.71
CA ASP A 130 1.07 14.78 -6.00
C ASP A 130 0.24 14.39 -4.75
N HIS A 131 -0.49 13.27 -4.82
CA HIS A 131 -1.38 12.80 -3.76
C HIS A 131 -1.00 11.36 -3.36
N PRO A 132 0.05 11.17 -2.55
CA PRO A 132 0.60 9.84 -2.24
C PRO A 132 -0.37 8.93 -1.48
N THR A 133 -1.39 9.49 -0.81
CA THR A 133 -2.43 8.76 -0.05
C THR A 133 -3.70 8.45 -0.86
N SER A 134 -3.73 8.83 -2.15
CA SER A 134 -4.92 8.69 -3.01
C SER A 134 -5.29 7.24 -3.34
N LEU A 135 -4.32 6.33 -3.25
CA LEU A 135 -4.49 4.92 -3.59
C LEU A 135 -4.16 4.03 -2.39
N ARG A 136 -4.93 2.96 -2.23
CA ARG A 136 -4.61 1.91 -1.25
C ARG A 136 -3.78 0.81 -1.92
N TRP A 137 -2.61 0.56 -1.36
CA TRP A 137 -1.66 -0.40 -1.88
C TRP A 137 -1.65 -1.69 -1.05
N SER A 138 -1.34 -2.78 -1.73
CA SER A 138 -1.08 -4.09 -1.12
C SER A 138 0.26 -4.62 -1.63
N ALA A 139 1.10 -5.15 -0.74
CA ALA A 139 2.36 -5.77 -1.13
C ALA A 139 2.19 -7.27 -1.41
N GLN A 140 2.84 -7.77 -2.46
CA GLN A 140 2.91 -9.18 -2.82
C GLN A 140 4.39 -9.57 -2.84
N ARG A 141 4.76 -10.72 -2.26
CA ARG A 141 6.12 -11.24 -2.25
C ARG A 141 6.32 -12.17 -3.44
N LEU A 142 7.37 -11.93 -4.21
CA LEU A 142 7.82 -12.81 -5.27
C LEU A 142 8.66 -13.93 -4.66
N VAL A 143 8.23 -15.18 -4.87
CA VAL A 143 8.89 -16.38 -4.37
C VAL A 143 9.17 -17.31 -5.54
N LYS A 144 10.34 -17.95 -5.57
CA LYS A 144 10.64 -18.96 -6.57
C LYS A 144 9.82 -20.21 -6.26
N LYS A 145 9.08 -20.71 -7.25
CA LYS A 145 8.38 -21.98 -7.14
C LYS A 145 9.41 -23.10 -7.24
N GLU A 146 9.63 -23.82 -6.14
CA GLU A 146 10.46 -25.02 -6.17
C GLU A 146 9.79 -26.05 -7.09
N GLY A 147 10.55 -26.51 -8.08
CA GLY A 147 10.09 -27.60 -8.95
C GLY A 147 10.02 -28.87 -8.12
N SER A 148 9.01 -29.72 -8.37
CA SER A 148 8.89 -31.07 -7.82
C SER A 148 9.97 -32.03 -8.38
N ALA A 149 11.21 -31.59 -8.45
CA ALA A 149 12.33 -32.31 -9.02
C ALA A 149 13.39 -32.55 -7.95
N VAL A 150 13.34 -33.77 -7.41
CA VAL A 150 14.42 -34.54 -6.77
C VAL A 150 14.97 -33.93 -5.48
N LYS A 151 14.56 -34.54 -4.34
CA LYS A 151 15.35 -34.58 -3.09
C LYS A 151 16.68 -35.32 -3.37
N GLY A 152 17.58 -34.67 -4.08
CA GLY A 152 18.94 -35.12 -4.32
C GLY A 152 19.85 -34.34 -3.40
N LYS A 153 20.41 -35.01 -2.39
CA LYS A 153 21.56 -34.50 -1.64
C LYS A 153 22.63 -34.05 -2.63
N ASN A 154 22.84 -32.76 -2.77
CA ASN A 154 24.13 -32.22 -3.16
C ASN A 154 24.45 -31.01 -2.28
N LEU A 155 25.55 -31.17 -1.55
CA LEU A 155 26.23 -30.16 -0.78
C LEU A 155 26.80 -29.12 -1.74
N ASP A 156 26.03 -28.08 -2.06
CA ASP A 156 26.57 -26.82 -2.55
C ASP A 156 26.30 -25.74 -1.49
N ILE A 157 27.18 -25.70 -0.49
CA ILE A 157 27.30 -24.57 0.43
C ILE A 157 27.94 -23.43 -0.38
N GLY A 158 27.11 -22.70 -1.13
CA GLY A 158 27.55 -21.58 -1.94
C GLY A 158 26.49 -21.06 -2.91
N ASN A 159 25.78 -19.99 -2.53
CA ASN A 159 25.15 -19.02 -3.45
C ASN A 159 23.96 -19.43 -4.35
N SER A 160 23.37 -20.62 -4.21
CA SER A 160 22.17 -21.04 -4.96
C SER A 160 20.84 -20.61 -4.33
N ALA A 161 20.87 -19.83 -3.25
CA ALA A 161 19.71 -19.39 -2.49
C ALA A 161 18.89 -18.36 -3.29
N ASN A 162 17.68 -18.75 -3.75
CA ASN A 162 16.56 -17.86 -4.08
C ASN A 162 16.92 -16.51 -4.74
N HIS A 163 17.69 -16.53 -5.83
CA HIS A 163 17.96 -15.29 -6.57
C HIS A 163 16.64 -14.73 -7.12
N LEU A 164 16.40 -13.44 -6.88
CA LEU A 164 15.30 -12.74 -7.53
C LEU A 164 15.56 -12.63 -9.04
N PRO A 165 14.52 -12.64 -9.88
CA PRO A 165 14.71 -12.46 -11.31
C PRO A 165 15.25 -11.05 -11.55
N ARG A 166 16.27 -10.94 -12.41
CA ARG A 166 16.76 -9.64 -12.88
C ARG A 166 15.64 -8.94 -13.63
N PHE A 167 15.19 -7.80 -13.09
CA PHE A 167 14.11 -7.03 -13.66
C PHE A 167 14.61 -6.15 -14.82
N GLN A 168 14.14 -6.42 -16.03
CA GLN A 168 14.31 -5.55 -17.18
C GLN A 168 12.94 -5.10 -17.66
N ALA A 169 12.67 -3.79 -17.54
CA ALA A 169 11.37 -3.19 -17.73
C ALA A 169 10.72 -3.53 -19.10
N GLN A 170 11.48 -3.41 -20.18
CA GLN A 170 10.99 -3.66 -21.54
C GLN A 170 10.64 -5.14 -21.79
N THR A 171 11.54 -6.05 -21.42
CA THR A 171 11.35 -7.49 -21.60
C THR A 171 10.17 -7.99 -20.75
N PHE A 172 10.07 -7.51 -19.51
CA PHE A 172 8.95 -7.80 -18.64
C PHE A 172 7.62 -7.35 -19.26
N LEU A 173 7.56 -6.13 -19.81
CA LEU A 173 6.35 -5.61 -20.43
C LEU A 173 5.94 -6.44 -21.65
N LEU A 174 6.88 -6.81 -22.53
CA LEU A 174 6.59 -7.65 -23.70
C LEU A 174 6.04 -9.03 -23.30
N ASN A 175 6.61 -9.64 -22.26
CA ASN A 175 6.14 -10.92 -21.75
C ASN A 175 4.75 -10.79 -21.09
N LEU A 176 4.53 -9.72 -20.32
CA LEU A 176 3.25 -9.46 -19.67
C LEU A 176 2.15 -9.24 -20.71
N VAL A 177 2.43 -8.44 -21.74
CA VAL A 177 1.53 -8.22 -22.88
C VAL A 177 1.17 -9.56 -23.53
N ARG A 178 2.14 -10.45 -23.78
CA ARG A 178 1.89 -11.77 -24.37
C ARG A 178 0.94 -12.62 -23.52
N GLU A 179 1.07 -12.60 -22.21
CA GLU A 179 0.25 -13.38 -21.29
C GLU A 179 -1.17 -12.80 -21.10
N VAL A 180 -1.32 -11.47 -21.11
CA VAL A 180 -2.61 -10.80 -20.84
C VAL A 180 -3.44 -10.57 -22.11
N SER A 181 -2.82 -10.33 -23.27
CA SER A 181 -3.51 -10.01 -24.53
C SER A 181 -4.60 -11.01 -24.98
N PRO A 182 -4.48 -12.33 -24.74
CA PRO A 182 -5.52 -13.29 -25.07
C PRO A 182 -6.79 -13.12 -24.24
N VAL A 183 -6.69 -12.56 -23.03
CA VAL A 183 -7.80 -12.50 -22.06
C VAL A 183 -8.42 -11.11 -22.02
N ALA A 184 -7.61 -10.06 -22.07
CA ALA A 184 -8.08 -8.69 -21.91
C ALA A 184 -7.34 -7.72 -22.84
N LYS A 185 -8.06 -6.72 -23.36
CA LYS A 185 -7.46 -5.60 -24.07
C LYS A 185 -7.01 -4.57 -23.05
N ALA A 186 -5.76 -4.16 -23.15
CA ALA A 186 -5.19 -3.23 -22.20
C ALA A 186 -4.24 -2.26 -22.88
N HIS A 187 -4.14 -1.07 -22.29
CA HIS A 187 -3.10 -0.10 -22.53
C HIS A 187 -2.08 -0.19 -21.40
N TYR A 188 -0.80 -0.15 -21.75
CA TYR A 188 0.29 -0.27 -20.78
C TYR A 188 1.13 1.00 -20.80
N TYR A 189 1.41 1.55 -19.63
CA TYR A 189 2.32 2.68 -19.47
C TYR A 189 3.34 2.36 -18.39
N LEU A 190 4.61 2.30 -18.78
CA LEU A 190 5.73 1.94 -17.92
C LEU A 190 6.65 3.14 -17.77
N THR A 191 6.91 3.55 -16.53
CA THR A 191 7.78 4.70 -16.25
C THR A 191 8.63 4.47 -15.01
N ARG A 192 9.78 5.13 -14.98
CA ARG A 192 10.70 5.12 -13.85
C ARG A 192 10.55 6.40 -13.06
N ILE A 193 10.18 6.29 -11.80
CA ILE A 193 10.14 7.44 -10.89
C ILE A 193 11.57 7.65 -10.37
N LYS A 194 12.07 8.89 -10.41
CA LYS A 194 13.44 9.20 -9.97
C LYS A 194 13.52 9.54 -8.47
N ALA A 195 12.46 10.14 -7.93
CA ALA A 195 12.38 10.54 -6.52
C ALA A 195 12.38 9.33 -5.55
N MET A 196 11.90 8.18 -6.02
CA MET A 196 11.91 6.90 -5.29
C MET A 196 12.48 5.84 -6.22
N PRO A 197 13.29 4.87 -5.76
CA PRO A 197 13.89 3.86 -6.61
C PRO A 197 12.87 2.78 -7.03
N ILE A 198 11.83 3.21 -7.76
CA ILE A 198 10.68 2.38 -8.14
C ILE A 198 10.36 2.52 -9.63
N THR A 199 9.92 1.40 -10.21
CA THR A 199 9.34 1.35 -11.56
C THR A 199 7.83 1.23 -11.43
N LEU A 200 7.09 2.14 -12.06
CA LEU A 200 5.63 2.17 -12.07
C LEU A 200 5.12 1.66 -13.41
N LEU A 201 4.22 0.68 -13.37
CA LEU A 201 3.46 0.19 -14.50
C LEU A 201 1.97 0.44 -14.25
N ARG A 202 1.35 1.21 -15.14
CA ARG A 202 -0.11 1.33 -15.26
C ARG A 202 -0.59 0.36 -16.33
N VAL A 203 -1.59 -0.44 -15.99
CA VAL A 203 -2.32 -1.33 -16.91
C VAL A 203 -3.78 -0.87 -16.92
N TYR A 204 -4.19 -0.21 -17.98
CA TYR A 204 -5.56 0.21 -18.19
C TYR A 204 -6.29 -0.85 -19.00
N ILE A 205 -7.22 -1.55 -18.37
CA ILE A 205 -7.96 -2.66 -18.98
C ILE A 205 -9.28 -2.14 -19.50
N HIS A 206 -9.60 -2.52 -20.73
CA HIS A 206 -10.85 -2.17 -21.40
C HIS A 206 -11.67 -3.45 -21.63
N ASP A 207 -12.93 -3.40 -21.21
CA ASP A 207 -13.88 -4.51 -21.31
C ASP A 207 -14.58 -4.52 -22.68
N SER A 208 -13.79 -4.68 -23.75
CA SER A 208 -14.30 -4.86 -25.12
C SER A 208 -13.34 -5.71 -25.96
N PRO A 209 -13.86 -6.53 -26.89
CA PRO A 209 -13.03 -7.23 -27.87
C PRO A 209 -12.47 -6.30 -28.97
N TYR A 210 -12.98 -5.06 -29.07
CA TYR A 210 -12.58 -4.09 -30.09
C TYR A 210 -11.56 -3.09 -29.55
N ILE A 211 -10.53 -2.82 -30.33
CA ILE A 211 -9.52 -1.81 -30.01
C ILE A 211 -9.87 -0.42 -30.55
N THR A 212 -11.02 -0.23 -31.21
CA THR A 212 -11.36 1.03 -31.89
C THR A 212 -11.69 2.14 -30.91
N GLU A 213 -11.40 3.39 -31.28
CA GLU A 213 -11.72 4.57 -30.45
C GLU A 213 -13.21 4.67 -30.11
N LYS A 214 -14.10 4.30 -31.06
CA LYS A 214 -15.56 4.24 -30.82
C LYS A 214 -15.92 3.30 -29.67
N SER A 215 -15.28 2.13 -29.60
CA SER A 215 -15.53 1.18 -28.51
C SER A 215 -15.02 1.68 -27.15
N LEU A 216 -14.04 2.58 -27.13
CA LEU A 216 -13.58 3.25 -25.92
C LEU A 216 -14.52 4.39 -25.47
N GLN A 217 -15.37 4.89 -26.37
CA GLN A 217 -16.33 5.97 -26.12
C GLN A 217 -17.70 5.45 -25.69
N ASP A 218 -18.14 4.30 -26.23
CA ASP A 218 -19.45 3.69 -25.95
C ASP A 218 -19.63 3.19 -24.51
N THR A 219 -18.62 3.29 -23.65
CA THR A 219 -18.71 2.98 -22.21
C THR A 219 -19.74 3.87 -21.48
N GLN A 220 -20.23 4.95 -22.11
CA GLN A 220 -21.24 5.86 -21.55
C GLN A 220 -22.71 5.45 -21.81
N SER A 221 -23.00 4.65 -22.84
CA SER A 221 -24.39 4.43 -23.27
C SER A 221 -25.12 3.30 -22.54
N ASN A 222 -24.39 2.36 -21.91
CA ASN A 222 -24.97 1.32 -21.07
C ASN A 222 -25.05 1.77 -19.60
N GLN A 223 -26.08 2.56 -19.29
CA GLN A 223 -26.43 3.06 -17.94
C GLN A 223 -26.74 1.97 -16.88
N GLY A 224 -26.41 0.70 -17.15
CA GLY A 224 -26.57 -0.44 -16.23
C GLY A 224 -25.30 -1.28 -15.97
N SER A 225 -24.19 -1.06 -16.70
CA SER A 225 -22.93 -1.79 -16.50
C SER A 225 -21.84 -0.86 -15.96
N SER A 226 -21.91 -0.59 -14.66
CA SER A 226 -21.10 0.43 -14.01
C SER A 226 -19.69 -0.06 -13.64
N ASP A 227 -18.83 -0.50 -14.58
CA ASP A 227 -17.36 -0.59 -14.33
C ASP A 227 -16.46 -1.07 -15.51
N GLY A 228 -16.75 -0.71 -16.76
CA GLY A 228 -16.10 -1.29 -17.95
C GLY A 228 -14.59 -1.01 -18.15
N SER A 229 -14.00 -0.04 -17.46
CA SER A 229 -12.58 0.29 -17.61
C SER A 229 -11.90 0.64 -16.29
N LYS A 230 -10.75 0.01 -16.03
CA LYS A 230 -10.04 0.13 -14.75
C LYS A 230 -8.53 0.21 -14.95
N SER A 231 -7.91 1.15 -14.25
CA SER A 231 -6.45 1.27 -14.16
C SER A 231 -5.93 0.46 -12.97
N LEU A 232 -5.11 -0.55 -13.25
CA LEU A 232 -4.30 -1.26 -12.27
C LEU A 232 -2.90 -0.63 -12.24
N PHE A 233 -2.38 -0.37 -11.04
CA PHE A 233 -1.02 0.10 -10.82
C PHE A 233 -0.18 -1.00 -10.18
N LEU A 234 0.97 -1.27 -10.80
CA LEU A 234 2.01 -2.16 -10.30
C LEU A 234 3.26 -1.34 -10.05
N VAL A 235 3.83 -1.45 -8.85
CA VAL A 235 5.08 -0.78 -8.47
C VAL A 235 6.11 -1.86 -8.14
N ILE A 236 7.26 -1.77 -8.79
CA ILE A 236 8.39 -2.68 -8.63
C ILE A 236 9.57 -1.86 -8.10
N PRO A 237 9.87 -1.95 -6.79
CA PRO A 237 11.06 -1.35 -6.21
C PRO A 237 12.33 -2.09 -6.65
N ASP A 238 13.44 -1.35 -6.75
CA ASP A 238 14.73 -1.97 -7.06
C ASP A 238 15.21 -2.84 -5.92
N GLY A 239 15.77 -4.02 -6.24
CA GLY A 239 16.40 -4.89 -5.25
C GLY A 239 15.44 -5.43 -4.18
N SER A 240 14.13 -5.31 -4.37
CA SER A 240 13.12 -5.82 -3.44
C SER A 240 12.44 -7.07 -4.00
N PRO A 241 12.17 -8.10 -3.17
CA PRO A 241 11.34 -9.24 -3.56
C PRO A 241 9.84 -8.89 -3.60
N PHE A 242 9.45 -7.65 -3.33
CA PHE A 242 8.05 -7.26 -3.22
C PHE A 242 7.58 -6.47 -4.44
N ILE A 243 6.35 -6.74 -4.88
CA ILE A 243 5.61 -5.97 -5.88
C ILE A 243 4.41 -5.33 -5.20
N TYR A 244 4.24 -4.02 -5.35
CA TYR A 244 3.07 -3.33 -4.80
C TYR A 244 1.98 -3.20 -5.85
N VAL A 245 0.75 -3.42 -5.43
CA VAL A 245 -0.41 -3.51 -6.31
C VAL A 245 -1.51 -2.62 -5.76
N SER A 246 -2.08 -1.80 -6.63
CA SER A 246 -3.26 -0.98 -6.34
C SER A 246 -4.20 -0.96 -7.55
N ILE A 247 -5.51 -0.92 -7.31
CA ILE A 247 -6.50 -0.63 -8.35
C ILE A 247 -6.95 0.81 -8.13
N ALA A 248 -6.85 1.65 -9.15
CA ALA A 248 -7.49 2.96 -9.12
C ALA A 248 -9.00 2.79 -9.26
N THR A 249 -9.65 2.80 -8.10
CA THR A 249 -11.09 2.98 -7.98
C THR A 249 -11.36 4.40 -7.49
N GLY A 250 -12.53 4.95 -7.80
CA GLY A 250 -12.93 6.24 -7.25
C GLY A 250 -12.88 6.22 -5.71
N LEU A 251 -12.52 7.34 -5.08
CA LEU A 251 -12.50 7.45 -3.62
C LEU A 251 -13.84 6.96 -3.04
N GLY A 252 -13.81 5.97 -2.15
CA GLY A 252 -15.00 5.45 -1.47
C GLY A 252 -15.74 4.32 -2.20
N HIS A 253 -15.40 4.00 -3.45
CA HIS A 253 -16.01 2.87 -4.15
C HIS A 253 -15.28 1.56 -3.86
N ALA A 254 -16.02 0.55 -3.42
CA ALA A 254 -15.49 -0.80 -3.31
C ALA A 254 -15.19 -1.33 -4.72
N VAL A 255 -14.02 -1.94 -4.91
CA VAL A 255 -13.68 -2.60 -6.17
C VAL A 255 -14.73 -3.67 -6.48
N GLY A 256 -15.49 -3.47 -7.55
CA GLY A 256 -16.48 -4.41 -8.07
C GLY A 256 -15.86 -5.77 -8.42
N LEU A 257 -16.69 -6.81 -8.52
CA LEU A 257 -16.23 -8.19 -8.73
C LEU A 257 -15.38 -8.34 -10.00
N GLU A 258 -15.79 -7.73 -11.10
CA GLU A 258 -15.05 -7.73 -12.37
C GLU A 258 -13.69 -7.05 -12.27
N GLY A 259 -13.58 -5.99 -11.46
CA GLY A 259 -12.28 -5.33 -11.25
C GLY A 259 -11.30 -6.23 -10.49
N ARG A 260 -11.82 -7.10 -9.62
CA ARG A 260 -11.01 -8.07 -8.89
C ARG A 260 -10.59 -9.24 -9.78
N SER A 261 -11.47 -9.75 -10.63
CA SER A 261 -11.12 -10.81 -11.58
C SER A 261 -10.06 -10.31 -12.57
N LEU A 262 -10.24 -9.12 -13.15
CA LEU A 262 -9.27 -8.50 -14.04
C LEU A 262 -7.92 -8.25 -13.34
N ARG A 263 -7.93 -7.75 -12.10
CA ARG A 263 -6.71 -7.65 -11.28
C ARG A 263 -6.04 -9.00 -11.12
N ASN A 264 -6.78 -10.05 -10.77
CA ASN A 264 -6.21 -11.37 -10.52
C ASN A 264 -5.60 -11.96 -11.79
N ILE A 265 -6.23 -11.76 -12.96
CA ILE A 265 -5.66 -12.17 -14.25
C ILE A 265 -4.29 -11.52 -14.48
N VAL A 266 -4.16 -10.21 -14.27
CA VAL A 266 -2.87 -9.53 -14.42
C VAL A 266 -1.87 -10.02 -13.37
N LEU A 267 -2.30 -10.20 -12.11
CA LEU A 267 -1.42 -10.69 -11.05
C LEU A 267 -0.92 -12.11 -11.27
N ASP A 268 -1.72 -12.99 -11.89
CA ASP A 268 -1.31 -14.33 -12.27
C ASP A 268 -0.34 -14.32 -13.46
N ALA A 269 -0.44 -13.30 -14.32
CA ALA A 269 0.45 -13.09 -15.46
C ALA A 269 1.82 -12.50 -15.05
N VAL A 270 1.89 -11.66 -14.00
CA VAL A 270 3.14 -11.04 -13.54
C VAL A 270 4.25 -12.05 -13.22
N PRO A 271 4.05 -13.08 -12.38
CA PRO A 271 5.10 -14.06 -12.11
C PRO A 271 5.47 -14.85 -13.36
N LYS A 272 4.54 -15.13 -14.28
CA LYS A 272 4.84 -15.78 -15.58
C LYS A 272 5.74 -14.89 -16.43
N ALA A 273 5.45 -13.60 -16.50
CA ALA A 273 6.24 -12.62 -17.26
C ALA A 273 7.66 -12.43 -16.71
N LEU A 274 7.86 -12.62 -15.40
CA LEU A 274 9.16 -12.59 -14.73
C LEU A 274 9.90 -13.94 -14.75
N SER A 275 9.18 -15.03 -15.05
CA SER A 275 9.73 -16.38 -15.06
C SER A 275 10.58 -16.64 -16.30
N LYS A 276 11.56 -17.52 -16.14
CA LYS A 276 12.38 -18.06 -17.23
C LYS A 276 12.20 -19.58 -17.28
N PRO A 277 12.55 -20.24 -18.41
CA PRO A 277 12.66 -21.70 -18.43
C PRO A 277 13.49 -22.17 -17.21
N SER A 278 13.02 -23.20 -16.50
CA SER A 278 13.56 -23.73 -15.21
C SER A 278 13.41 -22.87 -13.95
N SER A 279 13.05 -21.58 -14.05
CA SER A 279 12.91 -20.68 -12.91
C SER A 279 11.54 -20.01 -12.93
N ARG A 280 10.57 -20.72 -12.34
CA ARG A 280 9.19 -20.24 -12.19
C ARG A 280 9.04 -19.49 -10.88
N TYR A 281 8.27 -18.43 -10.88
CA TYR A 281 7.96 -17.64 -9.69
C TYR A 281 6.46 -17.65 -9.40
N GLU A 282 6.12 -17.26 -8.18
CA GLU A 282 4.76 -17.07 -7.71
C GLU A 282 4.68 -15.79 -6.87
N LEU A 283 3.53 -15.13 -6.91
CA LEU A 283 3.23 -13.98 -6.05
C LEU A 283 2.44 -14.44 -4.84
N GLN A 284 3.00 -14.23 -3.66
CA GLN A 284 2.35 -14.52 -2.40
C GLN A 284 1.82 -13.22 -1.77
N PRO A 285 0.51 -13.13 -1.43
CA PRO A 285 -0.02 -12.00 -0.70
C PRO A 285 0.66 -11.86 0.66
N THR A 286 1.05 -10.62 0.97
CA THR A 286 1.52 -10.25 2.30
C THR A 286 0.37 -9.65 3.10
N SER A 287 0.48 -9.68 4.42
CA SER A 287 -0.52 -9.08 5.31
C SER A 287 -0.33 -7.58 5.53
N LEU A 288 0.36 -6.89 4.60
CA LEU A 288 0.58 -5.44 4.65
C LEU A 288 -0.21 -4.72 3.56
N ALA A 289 -1.06 -3.79 4.00
CA ALA A 289 -1.70 -2.80 3.16
C ALA A 289 -1.49 -1.40 3.75
N ALA A 290 -1.19 -0.42 2.89
CA ALA A 290 -0.97 0.98 3.28
C ALA A 290 -1.48 1.92 2.19
N ARG A 291 -1.85 3.17 2.54
CA ARG A 291 -2.19 4.19 1.54
C ARG A 291 -0.96 4.90 0.97
N SER A 292 0.17 4.88 1.67
CA SER A 292 1.40 5.51 1.19
C SER A 292 2.38 4.50 0.59
N LEU A 293 2.96 4.84 -0.57
CA LEU A 293 4.09 4.11 -1.16
C LEU A 293 5.35 4.21 -0.29
N SER A 294 5.57 5.34 0.39
CA SER A 294 6.72 5.49 1.30
C SER A 294 6.63 4.54 2.50
N ALA A 295 5.42 4.30 3.02
CA ALA A 295 5.19 3.30 4.06
C ALA A 295 5.57 1.90 3.55
N LEU A 296 5.08 1.51 2.36
CA LEU A 296 5.45 0.22 1.78
C LEU A 296 6.94 0.08 1.50
N LEU A 297 7.62 1.13 1.04
CA LEU A 297 9.07 1.12 0.85
C LEU A 297 9.82 1.00 2.18
N THR A 298 9.30 1.60 3.24
CA THR A 298 9.93 1.50 4.57
C THR A 298 9.84 0.07 5.12
N PHE A 299 8.67 -0.56 5.05
CA PHE A 299 8.42 -1.89 5.63
C PHE A 299 8.75 -3.06 4.70
N ARG A 300 8.68 -2.86 3.38
CA ARG A 300 8.82 -3.91 2.33
C ARG A 300 9.64 -3.43 1.13
N GLY A 301 10.54 -2.48 1.33
CA GLY A 301 11.46 -2.01 0.30
C GLY A 301 12.88 -2.59 0.45
N PRO A 302 13.81 -2.11 -0.38
CA PRO A 302 15.21 -2.52 -0.35
C PRO A 302 16.04 -1.89 0.77
N GLY A 303 15.47 -0.95 1.52
CA GLY A 303 16.16 -0.22 2.58
C GLY A 303 16.40 -1.06 3.85
N ARG A 304 17.36 -0.61 4.67
CA ARG A 304 17.70 -1.23 5.98
C ARG A 304 16.54 -1.21 6.98
N SER A 305 15.55 -0.35 6.78
CA SER A 305 14.37 -0.20 7.64
C SER A 305 13.39 -1.38 7.53
N ASN A 306 13.50 -2.24 6.51
CA ASN A 306 12.51 -3.28 6.23
C ASN A 306 12.38 -4.36 7.33
N SER A 307 13.45 -4.58 8.10
CA SER A 307 13.54 -5.59 9.16
C SER A 307 13.88 -4.97 10.52
N ALA A 308 13.90 -3.64 10.60
CA ALA A 308 14.33 -2.88 11.78
C ALA A 308 13.43 -1.66 12.00
N ALA A 309 12.10 -1.86 11.95
CA ALA A 309 11.13 -0.83 12.26
C ALA A 309 10.89 -0.72 13.78
N GLY A 310 10.15 0.31 14.24
CA GLY A 310 9.90 0.52 15.67
C GLY A 310 11.16 0.93 16.43
N GLY A 311 11.29 0.44 17.67
CA GLY A 311 12.46 0.64 18.51
C GLY A 311 13.77 0.09 17.91
N TRP A 312 13.68 -0.82 16.93
CA TRP A 312 14.86 -1.35 16.21
C TRP A 312 15.42 -0.38 15.16
N SER A 313 14.76 0.75 14.89
CA SER A 313 15.18 1.74 13.89
C SER A 313 16.60 2.27 14.11
N ILE A 314 17.09 2.26 15.36
CA ILE A 314 18.48 2.59 15.72
C ILE A 314 19.53 1.81 14.92
N PHE A 315 19.24 0.56 14.54
CA PHE A 315 20.15 -0.31 13.79
C PHE A 315 20.12 -0.03 12.28
N SER A 316 19.05 0.60 11.79
CA SER A 316 18.92 0.95 10.38
C SER A 316 19.77 2.16 10.01
N GLU A 317 19.95 3.10 10.95
CA GLU A 317 20.61 4.39 10.70
C GLU A 317 22.10 4.41 11.03
N ASN A 318 22.62 3.31 11.62
CA ASN A 318 23.99 3.23 12.09
C ASN A 318 24.38 4.33 13.10
N SER A 319 23.40 4.97 13.75
CA SER A 319 23.61 6.09 14.68
C SER A 319 24.40 5.69 15.93
N PHE A 320 24.46 4.39 16.25
CA PHE A 320 25.14 3.86 17.43
C PHE A 320 26.56 3.34 17.14
N ASN A 321 26.85 2.97 15.89
CA ASN A 321 28.11 2.33 15.55
C ASN A 321 29.06 3.34 14.91
N TRP A 322 30.03 3.84 15.70
CA TRP A 322 31.18 4.53 15.13
C TRP A 322 32.01 3.57 14.30
N ASN A 323 32.59 4.07 13.22
CA ASN A 323 33.56 3.30 12.47
C ASN A 323 34.74 3.01 13.41
N THR A 324 35.18 1.76 13.49
CA THR A 324 36.25 1.34 14.42
C THR A 324 37.58 2.06 14.17
N LEU A 325 37.72 2.69 13.01
CA LEU A 325 38.88 3.50 12.62
C LEU A 325 38.70 5.01 12.85
N ASP A 326 37.55 5.45 13.37
CA ASP A 326 37.27 6.85 13.68
C ASP A 326 37.63 7.15 15.15
N PHE A 327 38.91 7.44 15.38
CA PHE A 327 39.48 7.69 16.71
C PHE A 327 39.24 9.13 17.22
N ALA A 328 38.68 10.02 16.40
CA ALA A 328 38.66 11.45 16.67
C ALA A 328 37.39 11.97 17.37
N VAL A 329 36.30 11.19 17.39
CA VAL A 329 35.00 11.64 17.95
C VAL A 329 34.33 10.51 18.72
N GLY A 330 34.91 10.07 19.82
CA GLY A 330 34.19 9.29 20.82
C GLY A 330 33.55 10.21 21.86
N PRO A 331 32.23 10.43 21.91
CA PRO A 331 31.61 10.87 23.15
C PRO A 331 31.92 9.80 24.22
N ARG A 332 32.33 10.28 25.39
CA ARG A 332 32.53 9.44 26.58
C ARG A 332 31.34 8.49 26.71
N PRO A 333 31.55 7.20 27.05
CA PRO A 333 30.43 6.32 27.37
C PRO A 333 29.59 7.05 28.41
N SER A 334 28.38 7.45 28.03
CA SER A 334 27.38 7.83 29.01
C SER A 334 27.35 6.66 29.97
N GLN A 335 27.62 6.95 31.24
CA GLN A 335 27.53 5.97 32.30
C GLN A 335 26.26 5.15 32.07
N PRO A 336 26.32 3.81 32.13
CA PRO A 336 25.11 3.02 32.01
C PRO A 336 24.18 3.56 33.08
N THR A 337 23.10 4.23 32.66
CA THR A 337 21.99 4.51 33.57
C THR A 337 21.32 3.16 33.75
N SER A 338 21.98 2.29 34.52
CA SER A 338 21.40 1.09 35.10
C SER A 338 20.36 1.58 36.10
N GLN A 339 19.22 2.04 35.58
CA GLN A 339 17.98 1.88 36.32
C GLN A 339 17.57 0.43 36.10
N TYR A 340 18.24 -0.44 36.86
CA TYR A 340 17.67 -1.72 37.25
C TYR A 340 16.32 -1.39 37.89
N TYR A 341 15.23 -1.77 37.23
CA TYR A 341 13.88 -1.62 37.75
C TYR A 341 13.60 -2.81 38.67
N PRO A 342 13.45 -2.61 39.99
CA PRO A 342 12.71 -3.56 40.79
C PRO A 342 11.25 -3.50 40.29
N VAL A 343 10.70 -4.66 39.94
CA VAL A 343 9.25 -4.82 39.78
C VAL A 343 8.66 -4.74 41.18
N GLU A 344 8.33 -3.54 41.64
CA GLU A 344 7.47 -3.35 42.81
C GLU A 344 6.07 -3.03 42.32
N ASP A 345 5.15 -3.98 42.56
CA ASP A 345 3.71 -3.77 42.42
C ASP A 345 3.28 -2.65 43.37
N ALA A 346 3.05 -1.46 42.82
CA ALA A 346 2.62 -0.29 43.56
C ALA A 346 1.10 -0.08 43.44
N ASP A 347 0.34 -1.03 43.98
CA ASP A 347 -0.99 -0.75 44.53
C ASP A 347 -0.82 -0.54 46.04
N LYS A 348 -0.70 0.72 46.47
CA LYS A 348 -0.99 1.14 47.85
C LYS A 348 -1.05 2.67 47.97
N GLU A 349 -2.28 3.17 47.94
CA GLU A 349 -2.65 4.47 48.49
C GLU A 349 -2.43 4.46 50.01
N ASN A 350 -1.59 5.38 50.51
CA ASN A 350 -1.68 6.12 51.78
C ASN A 350 -0.30 6.43 52.36
N ALA A 351 0.12 7.71 52.30
CA ALA A 351 0.97 8.33 53.31
C ALA A 351 0.81 9.87 53.28
N ALA A 352 0.53 10.45 54.44
CA ALA A 352 0.32 11.87 54.71
C ALA A 352 1.64 12.69 54.64
N PRO A 353 1.58 14.04 54.61
CA PRO A 353 2.70 14.88 54.18
C PRO A 353 3.66 15.20 55.33
N SER A 354 4.96 15.24 55.04
CA SER A 354 5.95 15.88 55.91
C SER A 354 6.60 17.06 55.19
N GLU A 355 6.51 18.21 55.83
CA GLU A 355 7.10 19.47 55.42
C GLU A 355 8.62 19.44 55.58
N SER A 356 9.37 19.89 54.56
CA SER A 356 10.60 20.64 54.82
C SER A 356 10.95 21.55 53.63
N ARG A 357 11.26 22.79 54.01
CA ARG A 357 11.56 23.94 53.16
C ARG A 357 12.95 23.83 52.52
N ALA A 358 13.04 24.04 51.20
CA ALA A 358 14.19 24.73 50.58
C ALA A 358 13.79 25.30 49.21
N ARG A 359 14.00 26.61 49.01
CA ARG A 359 13.65 27.37 47.79
C ARG A 359 14.73 27.26 46.69
N PRO A 360 14.36 27.42 45.40
CA PRO A 360 15.18 27.04 44.24
C PRO A 360 15.95 28.23 43.61
N LYS A 361 17.02 27.95 42.85
CA LYS A 361 17.60 28.90 41.89
C LYS A 361 17.20 28.51 40.46
N ARG A 362 16.38 29.37 39.85
CA ARG A 362 15.91 29.36 38.45
C ARG A 362 17.04 29.68 37.48
N SER A 363 17.04 29.02 36.31
CA SER A 363 17.33 29.68 35.03
C SER A 363 16.21 29.32 34.04
N LEU A 364 15.66 30.37 33.42
CA LEU A 364 14.47 30.35 32.57
C LEU A 364 14.87 30.27 31.10
N LYS A 365 14.29 29.32 30.35
CA LYS A 365 13.92 29.52 28.94
C LYS A 365 12.61 28.77 28.65
N ALA A 366 11.68 29.53 28.05
CA ALA A 366 10.30 29.23 27.66
C ALA A 366 10.19 28.00 26.75
N SER A 367 9.07 27.29 26.55
CA SER A 367 7.68 27.33 27.02
C SER A 367 7.06 26.04 26.50
N ASN A 368 6.53 25.20 27.38
CA ASN A 368 5.45 24.24 27.19
C ASN A 368 5.12 23.74 28.60
N ALA A 369 3.86 23.37 28.85
CA ALA A 369 3.32 23.01 30.17
C ALA A 369 4.32 22.21 31.01
N THR A 370 4.38 22.48 32.32
CA THR A 370 5.29 21.81 33.26
C THR A 370 5.07 20.30 33.22
N ASP A 371 5.76 19.60 32.33
CA ASP A 371 5.72 18.16 32.22
C ASP A 371 6.22 17.59 33.54
N SER A 372 5.31 16.94 34.26
CA SER A 372 5.63 16.13 35.44
C SER A 372 6.79 15.17 35.08
N PRO A 373 7.72 14.86 36.01
CA PRO A 373 8.77 13.89 35.76
C PRO A 373 8.24 12.55 35.23
N ALA A 374 7.03 12.14 35.64
CA ALA A 374 6.34 10.97 35.11
C ALA A 374 5.98 11.11 33.62
N THR A 375 5.56 12.29 33.16
CA THR A 375 5.31 12.56 31.73
C THR A 375 6.60 12.51 30.91
N LYS A 376 7.71 13.04 31.44
CA LYS A 376 9.01 12.94 30.77
C LYS A 376 9.48 11.49 30.64
N ARG A 377 9.32 10.68 31.70
CA ARG A 377 9.63 9.25 31.66
C ARG A 377 8.78 8.53 30.61
N ARG A 378 7.46 8.77 30.58
CA ARG A 378 6.55 8.19 29.57
C ARG A 378 6.95 8.53 28.14
N LYS A 379 7.32 9.80 27.89
CA LYS A 379 7.83 10.23 26.57
C LYS A 379 9.13 9.53 26.18
N GLN A 380 10.07 9.35 27.11
CA GLN A 380 11.30 8.60 26.87
C GLN A 380 11.04 7.11 26.59
N VAL A 381 10.11 6.49 27.32
CA VAL A 381 9.69 5.11 27.07
C VAL A 381 9.05 4.98 25.68
N ALA A 382 8.17 5.90 25.32
CA ALA A 382 7.57 5.93 23.99
C ALA A 382 8.62 6.09 22.89
N GLU A 383 9.57 7.01 23.05
CA GLU A 383 10.67 7.21 22.11
C GLU A 383 11.54 5.95 21.98
N GLY A 384 11.88 5.27 23.07
CA GLY A 384 12.64 4.02 23.03
C GLY A 384 11.89 2.85 22.37
N ARG A 385 10.58 2.74 22.60
CA ARG A 385 9.74 1.65 22.06
C ARG A 385 9.41 1.83 20.58
N PHE A 386 9.06 3.05 20.17
CA PHE A 386 8.65 3.36 18.80
C PHE A 386 9.81 3.85 17.92
N GLY A 387 10.91 4.33 18.51
CA GLY A 387 12.02 4.93 17.79
C GLY A 387 11.53 6.07 16.88
N GLN A 388 11.91 6.00 15.61
CA GLN A 388 11.48 6.94 14.58
C GLN A 388 10.15 6.60 13.89
N SER A 389 9.42 5.62 14.39
CA SER A 389 8.11 5.26 13.87
C SER A 389 6.99 5.83 14.73
N GLY A 390 5.78 5.90 14.18
CA GLY A 390 4.62 6.38 14.91
C GLY A 390 4.71 7.87 15.25
N ILE A 391 5.36 8.66 14.39
CA ILE A 391 5.32 10.13 14.48
C ILE A 391 4.19 10.60 13.55
N GLU A 392 3.49 11.65 13.96
CA GLU A 392 2.46 12.27 13.11
C GLU A 392 3.10 12.73 11.79
N ASP A 393 2.42 12.43 10.67
CA ASP A 393 2.85 12.78 9.30
C ASP A 393 4.22 12.25 8.84
N ASP A 394 4.74 11.18 9.44
CA ASP A 394 6.01 10.54 9.04
C ASP A 394 5.97 9.81 7.67
N GLY A 395 4.81 9.79 7.01
CA GLY A 395 4.59 9.08 5.73
C GLY A 395 4.65 7.55 5.83
N LYS A 396 4.76 6.98 7.04
CA LYS A 396 4.78 5.54 7.34
C LYS A 396 3.45 5.07 7.93
N ALA A 397 2.41 5.88 7.78
CA ALA A 397 1.09 5.64 8.32
C ALA A 397 0.47 4.30 7.88
N ILE A 398 0.02 3.54 8.87
CA ILE A 398 -0.81 2.33 8.71
C ILE A 398 -2.18 2.66 9.31
N GLU A 399 -3.22 2.59 8.48
CA GLU A 399 -4.57 3.06 8.85
C GLU A 399 -5.41 2.02 9.58
N ARG A 400 -5.12 0.74 9.37
CA ARG A 400 -5.89 -0.37 9.95
C ARG A 400 -4.96 -1.51 10.34
N VAL A 401 -5.11 -1.98 11.57
CA VAL A 401 -4.37 -3.11 12.12
C VAL A 401 -5.37 -4.08 12.77
N GLU A 402 -5.39 -5.33 12.33
CA GLU A 402 -6.24 -6.38 12.89
C GLU A 402 -5.40 -7.52 13.43
N ILE A 403 -5.66 -7.90 14.67
CA ILE A 403 -4.85 -8.89 15.39
C ILE A 403 -5.77 -9.87 16.09
N ARG A 404 -5.48 -11.16 15.94
CA ARG A 404 -6.06 -12.22 16.77
C ARG A 404 -4.98 -12.76 17.70
N ILE A 405 -5.28 -12.91 18.98
CA ILE A 405 -4.39 -13.52 19.95
C ILE A 405 -4.76 -15.01 20.04
N ASP A 406 -3.80 -15.89 19.75
CA ASP A 406 -3.94 -17.34 19.88
C ASP A 406 -3.09 -17.90 21.03
N ASP A 407 -2.50 -17.03 21.86
CA ASP A 407 -1.67 -17.44 22.98
C ASP A 407 -2.49 -18.23 24.02
N PRO A 408 -1.91 -19.30 24.59
CA PRO A 408 -2.54 -19.97 25.72
C PRO A 408 -2.68 -18.98 26.87
N PHE A 409 -3.85 -18.98 27.50
CA PHE A 409 -4.02 -18.20 28.72
C PHE A 409 -3.11 -18.79 29.79
N PRO A 410 -2.38 -17.95 30.54
CA PRO A 410 -1.54 -18.44 31.63
C PRO A 410 -2.43 -19.24 32.59
N SER A 411 -2.10 -20.52 32.78
CA SER A 411 -2.72 -21.32 33.82
C SER A 411 -2.42 -20.63 35.15
N ILE A 412 -3.47 -20.19 35.84
CA ILE A 412 -3.35 -19.68 37.20
C ILE A 412 -2.93 -20.88 38.03
N SER A 413 -1.62 -21.06 38.19
CA SER A 413 -1.08 -21.97 39.20
C SER A 413 -1.59 -21.46 40.53
N THR A 414 -2.64 -22.10 41.05
CA THR A 414 -3.17 -21.85 42.38
C THR A 414 -2.00 -21.89 43.35
N ILE A 415 -1.54 -20.72 43.80
CA ILE A 415 -0.57 -20.63 44.87
C ILE A 415 -1.28 -21.15 46.11
N GLY A 416 -0.82 -22.29 46.63
CA GLY A 416 -1.30 -22.88 47.88
C GLY A 416 -2.17 -24.10 47.65
N GLY A 417 -1.61 -25.27 47.96
CA GLY A 417 -2.27 -26.56 47.78
C GLY A 417 -3.59 -26.68 48.54
N LEU A 418 -4.60 -27.16 47.83
CA LEU A 418 -5.53 -28.17 48.32
C LEU A 418 -6.11 -28.86 47.08
N ALA A 419 -5.54 -30.01 46.73
CA ALA A 419 -6.17 -30.91 45.78
C ALA A 419 -7.49 -31.37 46.42
N THR A 420 -8.61 -30.84 45.94
CA THR A 420 -9.92 -31.46 46.16
C THR A 420 -10.36 -32.00 44.82
N GLU A 421 -10.12 -33.29 44.61
CA GLU A 421 -10.83 -34.07 43.62
C GLU A 421 -12.34 -33.81 43.81
N ARG A 422 -12.98 -33.25 42.79
CA ARG A 422 -14.42 -33.36 42.63
C ARG A 422 -14.70 -34.21 41.41
N THR A 423 -14.55 -35.51 41.62
CA THR A 423 -15.29 -36.56 40.94
C THR A 423 -16.78 -36.28 41.15
N LEU A 424 -17.48 -35.91 40.09
CA LEU A 424 -18.94 -36.07 40.03
C LEU A 424 -19.25 -37.04 38.90
N HIS A 425 -19.70 -38.22 39.33
CA HIS A 425 -20.46 -39.16 38.52
C HIS A 425 -21.62 -38.44 37.84
N ASP A 426 -21.84 -38.74 36.56
CA ASP A 426 -23.21 -38.95 36.11
C ASP A 426 -23.33 -40.19 35.25
N ARG A 427 -24.42 -40.91 35.53
CA ARG A 427 -24.71 -42.28 35.13
C ARG A 427 -25.25 -42.32 33.69
N ASN A 428 -24.70 -43.29 32.96
CA ASN A 428 -25.31 -44.13 31.93
C ASN A 428 -26.82 -43.91 31.62
N SER A 429 -27.15 -43.56 30.37
CA SER A 429 -28.24 -44.21 29.62
C SER A 429 -28.16 -43.92 28.12
N ASN A 430 -27.81 -44.96 27.35
CA ASN A 430 -28.14 -45.07 25.94
C ASN A 430 -29.66 -45.14 25.78
N VAL A 431 -30.27 -44.10 25.19
CA VAL A 431 -31.56 -44.21 24.51
C VAL A 431 -31.51 -43.37 23.24
N ALA A 432 -31.69 -44.04 22.10
CA ALA A 432 -31.88 -43.41 20.80
C ALA A 432 -33.10 -42.47 20.82
N ALA A 433 -32.91 -41.22 20.44
CA ALA A 433 -33.99 -40.33 20.04
C ALA A 433 -33.50 -39.40 18.92
N GLN A 434 -34.16 -39.52 17.78
CA GLN A 434 -33.99 -38.68 16.61
C GLN A 434 -34.54 -37.27 16.86
N GLY A 435 -33.74 -36.26 16.50
CA GLY A 435 -34.18 -34.93 16.06
C GLY A 435 -34.08 -33.77 17.08
N PRO A 436 -34.14 -32.50 16.64
CA PRO A 436 -33.89 -31.94 15.32
C PRO A 436 -32.68 -30.98 15.31
N SER A 437 -32.11 -30.80 14.12
CA SER A 437 -31.14 -29.75 13.81
C SER A 437 -31.72 -28.35 14.10
N THR A 438 -31.38 -27.76 15.24
CA THR A 438 -31.62 -26.33 15.45
C THR A 438 -30.58 -25.55 14.68
N SER A 439 -30.86 -25.38 13.39
CA SER A 439 -30.26 -24.39 12.53
C SER A 439 -30.54 -23.00 13.10
N LYS A 440 -29.65 -22.51 13.99
CA LYS A 440 -29.52 -21.07 14.21
C LYS A 440 -28.86 -20.50 12.96
N ARG A 441 -29.70 -20.26 11.93
CA ARG A 441 -29.43 -19.35 10.81
C ARG A 441 -29.28 -17.92 11.38
N GLY A 442 -28.18 -17.67 12.08
CA GLY A 442 -27.59 -16.34 12.06
C GLY A 442 -27.02 -16.14 10.66
N ARG A 443 -27.27 -14.97 10.05
CA ARG A 443 -26.59 -14.54 8.82
C ARG A 443 -25.13 -14.99 8.89
N LYS A 444 -24.69 -15.86 7.98
CA LYS A 444 -23.27 -16.20 7.83
C LYS A 444 -22.53 -14.87 7.63
N SER A 445 -21.95 -14.36 8.72
CA SER A 445 -20.99 -13.27 8.64
C SER A 445 -19.90 -13.74 7.67
N ARG A 446 -19.47 -12.87 6.76
CA ARG A 446 -18.36 -13.18 5.86
C ARG A 446 -17.21 -13.73 6.71
N ASN A 447 -16.74 -14.94 6.38
CA ASN A 447 -15.57 -15.54 7.00
C ASN A 447 -14.48 -14.48 7.12
N SER A 448 -14.07 -14.17 8.35
CA SER A 448 -13.03 -13.19 8.60
C SER A 448 -11.73 -13.75 8.05
N LEU A 449 -10.88 -12.88 7.49
CA LEU A 449 -9.53 -13.27 7.09
C LEU A 449 -8.70 -13.73 8.29
N LEU A 450 -9.17 -13.53 9.53
CA LEU A 450 -8.56 -13.99 10.78
C LEU A 450 -9.21 -15.25 11.38
N ASP A 451 -10.17 -15.92 10.73
CA ASP A 451 -10.78 -17.13 11.30
C ASP A 451 -9.81 -18.34 11.25
N ARG A 452 -9.91 -19.24 12.24
CA ARG A 452 -9.15 -20.49 12.31
C ARG A 452 -9.61 -21.38 11.14
N PRO A 453 -8.72 -21.91 10.30
CA PRO A 453 -9.11 -22.98 9.38
C PRO A 453 -9.46 -24.22 10.19
N ASP A 454 -10.47 -24.98 9.75
CA ASP A 454 -10.98 -26.16 10.47
C ASP A 454 -9.93 -27.27 10.68
N ASP A 455 -8.78 -27.21 9.99
CA ASP A 455 -7.66 -28.18 10.04
C ASP A 455 -6.53 -27.76 11.02
N GLU A 456 -6.58 -26.56 11.62
CA GLU A 456 -5.60 -26.11 12.64
C GLU A 456 -5.96 -26.55 14.06
N GLY A 457 -7.25 -26.73 14.37
CA GLY A 457 -7.74 -27.19 15.68
C GLY A 457 -7.51 -28.69 15.91
N ALA A 458 -6.43 -29.26 15.40
CA ALA A 458 -6.15 -30.69 15.50
C ALA A 458 -4.66 -31.05 15.54
N ARG A 459 -3.75 -30.13 15.22
CA ARG A 459 -2.31 -30.47 15.04
C ARG A 459 -1.39 -29.98 16.16
N ASP A 460 -1.76 -28.92 16.89
CA ASP A 460 -0.98 -28.34 18.01
C ASP A 460 -1.82 -28.23 19.29
N GLU A 461 -2.78 -29.14 19.49
CA GLU A 461 -3.64 -29.12 20.68
C GLU A 461 -2.98 -29.94 21.80
N ASP A 462 -2.20 -29.29 22.65
CA ASP A 462 -1.99 -29.82 24.00
C ASP A 462 -3.36 -29.83 24.71
N PRO A 463 -3.90 -31.00 25.11
CA PRO A 463 -5.30 -31.16 25.54
C PRO A 463 -5.66 -30.50 26.88
N GLY A 464 -4.87 -29.53 27.35
CA GLY A 464 -5.06 -28.80 28.61
C GLY A 464 -4.90 -27.28 28.54
N GLU A 465 -4.53 -26.69 27.40
CA GLU A 465 -4.30 -25.23 27.32
C GLU A 465 -5.52 -24.47 26.77
N TRP A 466 -6.21 -23.74 27.64
CA TRP A 466 -7.30 -22.85 27.22
C TRP A 466 -6.75 -21.61 26.50
N ARG A 467 -7.28 -21.32 25.29
CA ARG A 467 -6.90 -20.16 24.47
C ARG A 467 -8.10 -19.24 24.28
N PRO A 468 -8.04 -17.96 24.71
CA PRO A 468 -9.13 -17.02 24.49
C PRO A 468 -9.17 -16.54 23.03
N ASP A 469 -10.36 -16.38 22.43
CA ASP A 469 -10.50 -15.71 21.12
C ASP A 469 -10.59 -14.19 21.34
N VAL A 470 -9.42 -13.54 21.48
CA VAL A 470 -9.34 -12.07 21.57
C VAL A 470 -8.98 -11.49 20.21
N ARG A 471 -9.82 -10.59 19.71
CA ARG A 471 -9.62 -9.89 18.44
C ARG A 471 -9.55 -8.39 18.68
N LEU A 472 -8.46 -7.78 18.24
CA LEU A 472 -8.21 -6.35 18.32
C LEU A 472 -8.24 -5.78 16.90
N SER A 473 -8.99 -4.69 16.71
CA SER A 473 -9.05 -3.96 15.44
C SER A 473 -8.83 -2.48 15.72
N PHE A 474 -7.73 -1.95 15.22
CA PHE A 474 -7.40 -0.54 15.29
C PHE A 474 -7.66 0.10 13.93
N GLN A 475 -8.28 1.28 13.94
CA GLN A 475 -8.51 2.06 12.73
C GLN A 475 -8.27 3.55 13.01
N GLY A 476 -7.54 4.22 12.12
CA GLY A 476 -7.24 5.64 12.23
C GLY A 476 -6.45 6.14 11.01
N THR A 477 -6.02 7.40 11.02
CA THR A 477 -5.12 7.95 10.00
C THR A 477 -3.72 7.35 10.13
N HIS A 478 -3.22 7.23 11.35
CA HIS A 478 -1.97 6.52 11.67
C HIS A 478 -2.13 5.79 13.02
N VAL A 479 -2.35 4.48 12.97
CA VAL A 479 -2.60 3.65 14.17
C VAL A 479 -1.45 3.74 15.18
N PHE A 480 -0.21 3.48 14.74
CA PHE A 480 0.94 3.46 15.66
C PHE A 480 1.30 4.84 16.23
N ALA A 481 1.05 5.93 15.51
CA ALA A 481 1.18 7.28 16.07
C ALA A 481 0.14 7.53 17.17
N GLY A 482 -1.11 7.09 16.97
CA GLY A 482 -2.14 7.14 18.00
C GLY A 482 -1.77 6.30 19.24
N ILE A 483 -1.26 5.08 19.06
CA ILE A 483 -0.81 4.24 20.18
C ILE A 483 0.36 4.91 20.93
N ARG A 484 1.35 5.45 20.21
CA ARG A 484 2.45 6.21 20.81
C ARG A 484 1.94 7.38 21.65
N GLN A 485 1.00 8.17 21.12
CA GLN A 485 0.40 9.28 21.84
C GLN A 485 -0.33 8.83 23.13
N LEU A 486 -1.02 7.70 23.09
CA LEU A 486 -1.67 7.10 24.28
C LEU A 486 -0.64 6.65 25.33
N VAL A 487 0.54 6.19 24.93
CA VAL A 487 1.65 5.87 25.85
C VAL A 487 2.22 7.16 26.46
N GLU A 488 2.42 8.21 25.67
CA GLU A 488 2.92 9.51 26.15
C GLU A 488 1.94 10.16 27.15
N GLN A 489 0.64 9.99 26.95
CA GLN A 489 -0.43 10.43 27.86
C GLN A 489 -0.59 9.49 29.07
N GLY A 490 0.02 8.29 29.05
CA GLY A 490 -0.03 7.22 30.05
C GLY A 490 -1.39 6.56 30.22
N VAL A 491 -2.18 6.52 29.15
CA VAL A 491 -3.34 5.64 29.04
C VAL A 491 -2.88 4.20 28.86
N ILE A 492 -1.77 4.00 28.13
CA ILE A 492 -1.12 2.70 27.91
C ILE A 492 0.22 2.69 28.63
N ASP A 493 0.48 1.64 29.40
CA ASP A 493 1.80 1.41 29.99
C ASP A 493 2.79 0.90 28.92
N GLY A 494 3.69 1.79 28.49
CA GLY A 494 4.71 1.48 27.47
C GLY A 494 5.78 0.48 27.93
N GLU A 495 5.91 0.24 29.24
CA GLU A 495 6.87 -0.73 29.77
C GLU A 495 6.34 -2.16 29.63
N LYS A 496 5.03 -2.36 29.84
CA LYS A 496 4.32 -3.65 29.67
C LYS A 496 3.79 -3.89 28.25
N MET A 497 3.91 -2.91 27.36
CA MET A 497 3.46 -3.01 25.97
C MET A 497 4.29 -4.02 25.17
N HIS A 498 3.60 -4.88 24.39
CA HIS A 498 4.25 -5.90 23.56
C HIS A 498 4.86 -5.30 22.29
N GLY A 499 5.91 -5.93 21.76
CA GLY A 499 6.64 -5.45 20.58
C GLY A 499 5.74 -5.25 19.35
N TRP A 500 4.80 -6.16 19.08
CA TRP A 500 3.89 -6.04 17.94
C TRP A 500 3.01 -4.77 17.97
N MET A 501 2.77 -4.18 19.15
CA MET A 501 2.00 -2.93 19.29
C MET A 501 2.78 -1.69 18.82
N THR A 502 4.10 -1.79 18.65
CA THR A 502 4.96 -0.70 18.19
C THR A 502 5.01 -0.56 16.66
N GLY A 503 4.44 -1.51 15.92
CA GLY A 503 4.49 -1.53 14.46
C GLY A 503 5.78 -2.12 13.87
N GLU A 504 6.68 -2.66 14.69
CA GLU A 504 7.95 -3.27 14.26
C GLU A 504 7.79 -4.37 13.19
N ALA A 505 6.70 -5.13 13.24
CA ALA A 505 6.45 -6.23 12.32
C ALA A 505 6.02 -5.77 10.91
N GLY A 506 5.58 -4.52 10.76
CA GLY A 506 5.11 -3.98 9.47
C GLY A 506 4.00 -4.84 8.85
N VAL A 507 3.00 -5.19 9.65
CA VAL A 507 1.81 -5.95 9.23
C VAL A 507 0.54 -5.19 9.56
N SER A 508 -0.45 -5.29 8.68
CA SER A 508 -1.81 -4.76 8.90
C SER A 508 -2.77 -5.84 9.42
N ILE A 509 -2.44 -7.12 9.24
CA ILE A 509 -3.24 -8.26 9.72
C ILE A 509 -2.28 -9.33 10.25
N GLY A 510 -2.53 -9.87 11.44
CA GLY A 510 -1.65 -10.90 12.03
C GLY A 510 -2.31 -11.73 13.13
N VAL A 511 -1.66 -12.83 13.47
CA VAL A 511 -2.03 -13.69 14.60
C VAL A 511 -0.88 -13.70 15.59
N VAL A 512 -1.13 -13.46 16.87
CA VAL A 512 -0.10 -13.54 17.91
C VAL A 512 -0.05 -14.96 18.47
N ARG A 513 1.13 -15.59 18.38
CA ARG A 513 1.45 -16.89 18.98
C ARG A 513 2.77 -16.79 19.74
N HIS A 514 2.79 -17.26 20.98
CA HIS A 514 3.92 -17.17 21.91
C HIS A 514 4.47 -15.74 22.02
N GLY A 515 3.59 -14.74 22.14
CA GLY A 515 3.97 -13.33 22.23
C GLY A 515 4.56 -12.71 20.96
N LYS A 516 4.65 -13.46 19.85
CA LYS A 516 5.15 -12.98 18.56
C LYS A 516 4.03 -12.89 17.54
N ILE A 517 4.04 -11.82 16.74
CA ILE A 517 3.08 -11.67 15.65
C ILE A 517 3.54 -12.48 14.43
N MET A 518 2.72 -13.44 14.04
CA MET A 518 2.91 -14.29 12.88
C MET A 518 2.03 -13.79 11.73
N MET A 519 2.55 -13.86 10.51
CA MET A 519 1.71 -13.66 9.32
C MET A 519 0.84 -14.90 9.15
N LYS A 520 -0.45 -14.75 8.83
CA LYS A 520 -1.40 -15.89 8.75
C LYS A 520 -0.92 -17.10 7.91
N ARG A 521 -0.02 -16.92 6.94
CA ARG A 521 0.55 -18.02 6.15
C ARG A 521 1.68 -18.79 6.84
N GLU A 522 2.38 -18.20 7.81
CA GLU A 522 3.39 -18.91 8.61
C GLU A 522 2.74 -19.86 9.64
N CYS A 523 1.43 -19.73 9.87
CA CYS A 523 0.66 -20.70 10.65
C CYS A 523 0.28 -21.95 9.83
N LEU A 524 0.56 -21.97 8.52
CA LEU A 524 0.26 -23.10 7.60
C LEU A 524 1.47 -24.00 7.31
N ILE A 525 2.61 -23.76 7.98
CA ILE A 525 3.84 -24.59 7.84
C ILE A 525 4.07 -25.34 9.14
#